data_AF-A0A9D8KAS8-F1
#
_entry.id   AF-A0A9D8KAS8-F1
#
_cell.length_a   1.000
_cell.length_b   1.000
_cell.length_c   1.000
_cell.angle_alpha   90.00
_cell.angle_beta   90.00
_cell.angle_gamma   90.00
#
_symmetry.space_group_name_H-M   'P 1'
#
loop_
_entity.id
_entity.type
_entity.pdbx_description
1 polymer ?
#
loop_
_entity_poly.entity_id
_entity_poly.type
_entity_poly.pdbx_seq_one_letter_code
_entity_poly.pdbx_strand_id
1 'polypeptide(L)'
;MTASVPSPAPARSLAWIYLALAVAGGVLPWLANLDFIRESGQPFDLGLFVRLANANPAAQSLSRDLAVGASAVTLWMVVESRRLGMRGLGWVLLSCVTIAFAFGAPLFLYLRERRLQELARQA
;
A
#
# COMPACT_ATOMS: atom_id res chain seq x y z
N MET A 1 39.08 12.11 -17.21
CA MET A 1 37.72 12.63 -17.52
C MET A 1 36.74 11.47 -17.34
N THR A 2 36.14 11.33 -16.16
CA THR A 2 35.12 10.30 -15.90
C THR A 2 33.77 10.85 -16.34
N ALA A 3 33.21 10.31 -17.42
CA ALA A 3 31.87 10.66 -17.87
C ALA A 3 30.86 10.30 -16.77
N SER A 4 30.16 11.29 -16.24
CA SER A 4 29.01 11.07 -15.35
C SER A 4 27.91 10.42 -16.17
N VAL A 5 27.61 9.14 -15.92
CA VAL A 5 26.43 8.49 -16.49
C VAL A 5 25.20 9.23 -15.96
N PRO A 6 24.36 9.84 -16.82
CA PRO A 6 23.14 10.47 -16.35
C PRO A 6 22.24 9.40 -15.73
N SER A 7 21.81 9.63 -14.48
CA SER A 7 20.84 8.75 -13.83
C SER A 7 19.55 8.75 -14.65
N PRO A 8 18.95 7.59 -14.94
CA PRO A 8 17.72 7.53 -15.72
C PRO A 8 16.63 8.37 -15.02
N ALA A 9 15.95 9.22 -15.79
CA ALA A 9 14.85 10.01 -15.27
C ALA A 9 13.75 9.09 -14.72
N PRO A 10 13.14 9.40 -13.57
CA PRO A 10 12.09 8.58 -12.99
C PRO A 10 10.92 8.36 -13.96
N ALA A 11 10.54 7.11 -14.18
CA ALA A 11 9.58 6.71 -15.21
C ALA A 11 8.15 7.14 -14.84
N ARG A 12 7.63 8.14 -15.56
CA ARG A 12 6.28 8.70 -15.34
C ARG A 12 5.16 7.65 -15.42
N SER A 13 5.33 6.62 -16.23
CA SER A 13 4.39 5.51 -16.40
C SER A 13 4.22 4.68 -15.12
N LEU A 14 5.30 4.48 -14.35
CA LEU A 14 5.27 3.65 -13.14
C LEU A 14 4.37 4.26 -12.05
N ALA A 15 4.38 5.58 -11.91
CA ALA A 15 3.48 6.29 -11.00
C ALA A 15 2.00 5.97 -11.31
N TRP A 16 1.62 5.99 -12.60
CA TRP A 16 0.23 5.70 -12.99
C TRP A 16 -0.15 4.24 -12.77
N ILE A 17 0.78 3.31 -12.95
CA ILE A 17 0.56 1.90 -12.58
C ILE A 17 0.28 1.78 -11.09
N TYR A 18 1.07 2.43 -10.24
CA TYR A 18 0.83 2.44 -8.80
C TYR A 18 -0.49 3.09 -8.40
N LEU A 19 -0.90 4.15 -9.09
CA LEU A 19 -2.20 4.76 -8.84
C LEU A 19 -3.36 3.83 -9.24
N ALA A 20 -3.25 3.15 -10.39
CA ALA A 20 -4.24 2.17 -10.82
C ALA A 20 -4.33 1.00 -9.83
N LEU A 21 -3.19 0.51 -9.35
CA LEU A 21 -3.13 -0.51 -8.29
C LEU A 21 -3.71 0.00 -6.97
N ALA A 22 -3.50 1.27 -6.60
CA ALA A 22 -4.11 1.84 -5.41
C ALA A 22 -5.64 1.84 -5.52
N VAL A 23 -6.18 2.31 -6.64
CA VAL A 23 -7.63 2.29 -6.90
C VAL A 23 -8.17 0.86 -6.83
N ALA A 24 -7.54 -0.08 -7.53
CA ALA A 24 -7.94 -1.49 -7.50
C ALA A 24 -7.87 -2.08 -6.07
N GLY A 25 -6.81 -1.78 -5.32
CA GLY A 25 -6.62 -2.21 -3.95
C GLY A 25 -7.53 -1.51 -2.93
N GLY A 26 -8.16 -0.40 -3.30
CA GLY A 26 -9.26 0.20 -2.53
C GLY A 26 -10.59 -0.46 -2.83
N VAL A 27 -10.87 -0.74 -4.11
CA VAL A 27 -12.16 -1.29 -4.56
C VAL A 27 -12.31 -2.77 -4.22
N LEU A 28 -11.36 -3.61 -4.62
CA LEU A 28 -11.51 -5.07 -4.55
C LEU A 28 -11.66 -5.59 -3.10
N PRO A 29 -10.82 -5.17 -2.12
CA PRO A 29 -11.01 -5.62 -0.75
C PRO A 29 -12.29 -5.07 -0.12
N TRP A 30 -12.70 -3.84 -0.48
CA TRP A 30 -13.94 -3.28 0.04
C TRP A 30 -15.18 -3.99 -0.48
N LEU A 31 -15.20 -4.47 -1.73
CA LEU A 31 -16.29 -5.31 -2.22
C LEU A 31 -16.45 -6.55 -1.34
N ALA A 32 -15.34 -7.26 -1.05
CA ALA A 32 -15.36 -8.41 -0.15
C ALA A 32 -15.77 -8.04 1.30
N ASN A 33 -15.31 -6.90 1.81
CA ASN A 33 -15.71 -6.42 3.15
C ASN A 33 -17.21 -6.08 3.23
N LEU A 34 -17.79 -5.52 2.15
CA LEU A 34 -19.21 -5.21 2.09
C LEU A 34 -20.04 -6.49 2.06
N ASP A 35 -19.61 -7.50 1.29
CA ASP A 35 -20.28 -8.80 1.28
C ASP A 35 -20.18 -9.48 2.65
N PHE A 36 -19.02 -9.43 3.30
CA PHE A 36 -18.84 -9.89 4.68
C PHE A 36 -19.80 -9.21 5.68
N ILE A 37 -19.96 -7.88 5.61
CA ILE A 37 -20.92 -7.14 6.44
C ILE A 37 -22.36 -7.60 6.17
N ARG A 38 -22.73 -7.77 4.90
CA ARG A 38 -24.08 -8.21 4.51
C ARG A 38 -24.38 -9.62 5.01
N GLU A 39 -23.42 -10.55 4.87
CA GLU A 39 -23.57 -11.94 5.28
C GLU A 39 -23.60 -12.11 6.80
N SER A 40 -22.84 -11.30 7.54
CA SER A 40 -22.81 -11.35 9.01
C SER A 40 -24.04 -10.71 9.66
N GLY A 41 -24.78 -9.85 8.93
CA GLY A 41 -25.98 -9.18 9.44
C GLY A 41 -25.72 -8.18 10.57
N GLN A 42 -24.47 -7.75 10.75
CA GLN A 42 -24.00 -6.86 11.82
C GLN A 42 -23.07 -5.79 11.22
N PRO A 43 -22.80 -4.67 11.93
CA PRO A 43 -21.63 -3.83 11.62
C PRO A 43 -20.36 -4.67 11.57
N PHE A 44 -19.31 -4.21 10.87
CA PHE A 44 -18.10 -5.00 10.61
C PHE A 44 -17.55 -5.69 11.88
N ASP A 45 -17.74 -7.01 11.98
CA ASP A 45 -17.29 -7.81 13.11
C ASP A 45 -15.84 -8.24 12.91
N LEU A 46 -14.93 -7.49 13.55
CA LEU A 46 -13.49 -7.76 13.47
C LEU A 46 -13.12 -9.14 14.03
N GLY A 47 -13.81 -9.61 15.07
CA GLY A 47 -13.52 -10.91 15.69
C GLY A 47 -13.89 -12.07 14.78
N LEU A 48 -15.06 -12.00 14.16
CA LEU A 48 -15.48 -12.93 13.11
C LEU A 48 -14.55 -12.87 11.90
N PHE A 49 -14.19 -11.67 11.44
CA PHE A 49 -13.29 -11.50 10.30
C PHE A 49 -11.94 -12.16 10.53
N VAL A 50 -11.30 -11.93 11.68
CA VAL A 50 -10.02 -12.55 12.05
C VAL A 50 -10.15 -14.07 12.16
N ARG A 51 -11.26 -14.57 12.71
CA ARG A 51 -11.51 -16.01 12.79
C ARG A 51 -11.61 -16.64 11.39
N LEU A 52 -12.34 -16.02 10.46
CA LEU A 52 -12.49 -16.51 9.09
C LEU A 52 -11.19 -16.40 8.29
N ALA A 53 -10.43 -15.32 8.49
CA ALA A 53 -9.09 -15.15 7.90
C ALA A 53 -8.08 -16.22 8.36
N ASN A 54 -8.44 -17.03 9.38
CA ASN A 54 -7.63 -18.15 9.87
C ASN A 54 -8.37 -19.51 9.83
N ALA A 55 -9.52 -19.59 9.16
CA ALA A 55 -10.42 -20.75 9.23
C ALA A 55 -9.84 -22.05 8.65
N ASN A 56 -8.88 -21.95 7.73
CA ASN A 56 -8.25 -23.10 7.08
C ASN A 56 -6.78 -22.78 6.71
N PRO A 57 -5.96 -23.79 6.35
CA PRO A 57 -4.55 -23.57 6.04
C PRO A 57 -4.29 -22.56 4.91
N ALA A 58 -5.14 -22.50 3.88
CA ALA A 58 -4.98 -21.54 2.79
C ALA A 58 -5.22 -20.10 3.26
N ALA A 59 -6.30 -19.86 4.03
CA ALA A 59 -6.58 -18.56 4.64
C ALA A 59 -5.48 -18.13 5.61
N GLN A 60 -4.98 -19.07 6.44
CA GLN A 60 -3.85 -18.82 7.34
C GLN A 60 -2.57 -18.46 6.58
N SER A 61 -2.27 -19.14 5.47
CA SER A 61 -1.11 -18.82 4.63
C SER A 61 -1.21 -17.38 4.13
N LEU A 62 -2.34 -17.01 3.52
CA LEU A 62 -2.53 -15.66 2.99
C LEU A 62 -2.48 -14.58 4.07
N SER A 63 -3.06 -14.85 5.25
CA SER A 63 -3.00 -13.95 6.41
C SER A 63 -1.58 -13.76 6.93
N ARG A 64 -0.76 -14.83 6.96
CA ARG A 64 0.65 -14.76 7.38
C ARG A 64 1.50 -14.04 6.33
N ASP A 65 1.29 -14.31 5.05
CA ASP A 65 1.97 -13.61 3.95
C ASP A 65 1.70 -12.11 4.02
N LEU A 66 0.44 -11.74 4.21
CA LEU A 66 0.05 -10.34 4.39
C LEU A 66 0.68 -9.75 5.66
N ALA A 67 0.63 -10.44 6.80
CA ALA A 67 1.17 -9.93 8.06
C ALA A 67 2.68 -9.65 7.97
N VAL A 68 3.46 -10.61 7.46
CA VAL A 68 4.92 -10.47 7.33
C VAL A 68 5.27 -9.43 6.25
N GLY A 69 4.67 -9.54 5.07
CA GLY A 69 4.93 -8.63 3.95
C GLY A 69 4.52 -7.19 4.25
N ALA A 70 3.32 -6.98 4.80
CA ALA A 70 2.84 -5.66 5.17
C ALA A 70 3.69 -5.02 6.27
N SER A 71 4.18 -5.80 7.23
CA SER A 71 5.07 -5.29 8.28
C SER A 71 6.38 -4.78 7.69
N ALA A 72 7.04 -5.58 6.85
CA ALA A 72 8.29 -5.20 6.21
C ALA A 72 8.12 -3.96 5.31
N VAL A 73 7.06 -3.93 4.49
CA VAL A 73 6.78 -2.80 3.59
C VAL A 73 6.40 -1.55 4.39
N THR A 74 5.63 -1.66 5.47
CA THR A 74 5.27 -0.51 6.34
C THR A 74 6.51 0.12 6.97
N LEU A 75 7.45 -0.71 7.47
CA LEU A 75 8.72 -0.21 7.99
C LEU A 75 9.54 0.49 6.90
N TRP A 76 9.62 -0.11 5.71
CA TRP A 76 10.28 0.50 4.56
C TRP A 76 9.63 1.84 4.17
N MET A 77 8.30 1.94 4.14
CA MET A 77 7.57 3.18 3.84
C MET A 77 7.96 4.31 4.80
N VAL A 78 8.10 4.00 6.10
CA VAL A 78 8.54 4.98 7.12
C VAL A 78 9.97 5.46 6.86
N VAL A 79 10.90 4.53 6.62
CA VAL A 79 12.31 4.84 6.35
C VAL A 79 12.45 5.64 5.05
N GLU A 80 11.78 5.21 3.98
CA GLU A 80 11.78 5.84 2.66
C GLU A 80 11.19 7.24 2.71
N SER A 81 10.05 7.40 3.39
CA SER A 81 9.39 8.70 3.58
C SER A 81 10.31 9.70 4.26
N ARG A 82 11.03 9.26 5.31
CA ARG A 82 12.02 10.09 6.01
C ARG A 82 13.19 10.43 5.10
N ARG A 83 13.75 9.46 4.36
CA ARG A 83 14.87 9.69 3.43
C ARG A 83 14.54 10.72 2.37
N LEU A 84 13.31 10.71 1.84
CA LEU A 84 12.86 11.59 0.76
C LEU A 84 12.22 12.90 1.25
N GLY A 85 12.11 13.10 2.57
CA GLY A 85 11.42 14.26 3.15
C GLY A 85 9.95 14.35 2.74
N MET A 86 9.27 13.21 2.58
CA MET A 86 7.86 13.16 2.17
C MET A 86 6.94 13.64 3.30
N ARG A 87 5.89 14.37 2.95
CA ARG A 87 4.80 14.78 3.87
C ARG A 87 3.58 13.87 3.67
N GLY A 88 2.74 13.74 4.69
CA GLY A 88 1.47 13.02 4.59
C GLY A 88 1.55 11.49 4.80
N LEU A 89 2.69 10.94 5.24
CA LEU A 89 2.82 9.51 5.56
C LEU A 89 1.74 9.03 6.53
N GLY A 90 1.36 9.84 7.53
CA GLY A 90 0.31 9.48 8.48
C GLY A 90 -1.02 9.13 7.82
N TRP A 91 -1.42 9.85 6.76
CA TRP A 91 -2.65 9.55 6.00
C TRP A 91 -2.54 8.26 5.20
N VAL A 92 -1.35 7.96 4.68
CA VAL A 92 -1.07 6.72 3.97
C VAL A 92 -1.09 5.52 4.93
N LEU A 93 -0.49 5.65 6.11
CA LEU A 93 -0.52 4.61 7.13
C LEU A 93 -1.94 4.39 7.68
N LEU A 94 -2.70 5.48 7.85
CA LEU A 94 -4.11 5.39 8.24
C LEU A 94 -4.90 4.61 7.18
N SER A 95 -4.71 4.91 5.89
CA SER A 95 -5.43 4.23 4.81
C SER A 95 -5.06 2.76 4.65
N CYS A 96 -3.82 2.36 5.00
CA CYS A 96 -3.44 0.95 5.08
C CYS A 96 -4.32 0.14 6.04
N VAL A 97 -4.82 0.78 7.12
CA VAL A 97 -5.62 0.11 8.16
C VAL A 97 -7.11 0.33 7.93
N THR A 98 -7.53 1.53 7.51
CA THR A 98 -8.95 1.87 7.40
C THR A 98 -9.56 1.56 6.03
N ILE A 99 -8.74 1.48 4.98
CA ILE A 99 -9.19 1.13 3.63
C ILE A 99 -8.75 -0.29 3.31
N ALA A 100 -7.45 -0.47 3.10
CA ALA A 100 -6.79 -1.75 2.91
C ALA A 100 -5.29 -1.51 2.75
N PHE A 101 -4.47 -2.46 3.18
CA PHE A 101 -3.03 -2.42 2.88
C PHE A 101 -2.77 -2.41 1.36
N ALA A 102 -3.59 -3.13 0.60
CA ALA A 102 -3.58 -3.15 -0.86
C ALA A 102 -3.88 -1.77 -1.50
N PHE A 103 -4.53 -0.85 -0.79
CA PHE A 103 -4.70 0.54 -1.23
C PHE A 103 -3.50 1.40 -0.82
N GLY A 104 -3.15 1.37 0.47
CA GLY A 104 -2.19 2.28 1.06
C GLY A 104 -0.77 2.08 0.55
N ALA A 105 -0.33 0.83 0.35
CA ALA A 105 1.02 0.56 -0.15
C ALA A 105 1.24 1.03 -1.60
N PRO A 106 0.35 0.75 -2.58
CA PRO A 106 0.48 1.35 -3.91
C PRO A 106 0.28 2.87 -3.91
N LEU A 107 -0.58 3.43 -3.06
CA LEU A 107 -0.68 4.89 -2.91
C LEU A 107 0.64 5.51 -2.45
N PHE A 108 1.32 4.87 -1.49
CA PHE A 108 2.66 5.28 -1.08
C PHE A 108 3.63 5.29 -2.26
N LEU A 109 3.65 4.21 -3.05
CA LEU A 109 4.54 4.09 -4.21
C LEU A 109 4.26 5.17 -5.25
N TYR A 110 2.99 5.49 -5.52
CA TYR A 110 2.62 6.61 -6.38
C TYR A 110 3.18 7.95 -5.88
N LEU A 111 2.98 8.27 -4.59
CA LEU A 111 3.47 9.51 -3.98
C LEU A 111 5.00 9.55 -3.95
N ARG A 112 5.65 8.41 -3.73
CA ARG A 112 7.11 8.25 -3.79
C ARG A 112 7.65 8.59 -5.19
N GLU A 113 7.06 8.04 -6.25
CA GLU A 113 7.49 8.35 -7.63
C GLU A 113 7.31 9.84 -7.96
N ARG A 114 6.23 10.46 -7.49
CA ARG A 114 6.05 11.91 -7.62
C ARG A 114 7.14 12.68 -6.91
N ARG A 115 7.49 12.28 -5.69
CA ARG A 115 8.54 12.94 -4.90
C ARG A 115 9.92 12.81 -5.56
N LEU A 116 10.24 11.64 -6.10
CA LEU A 116 11.48 11.42 -6.85
C LEU A 116 11.55 12.30 -8.10
N GLN A 117 10.44 12.45 -8.83
CA GLN A 117 10.34 13.34 -9.99
C GLN A 117 10.53 14.82 -9.60
N GLU A 118 10.00 15.26 -8.45
CA GLU A 118 10.21 16.61 -7.95
C GLU A 118 11.69 16.87 -7.64
N LEU A 119 12.34 15.96 -6.90
CA LEU A 119 13.75 16.06 -6.54
C LEU A 119 14.66 16.06 -7.79
N ALA A 120 14.35 15.23 -8.78
CA ALA A 120 15.12 15.16 -10.04
C ALA A 120 15.01 16.44 -10.89
N ARG A 121 13.92 17.23 -10.75
CA ARG A 121 13.79 18.53 -11.42
C ARG A 121 14.50 19.66 -10.69
N GLN A 122 14.88 19.45 -9.43
CA GLN A 122 15.56 20.42 -8.57
C GLN A 122 17.09 20.25 -8.57
N ALA A 123 17.58 19.12 -9.07
CA ALA A 123 18.99 18.83 -9.30
C ALA A 123 19.45 19.37 -10.66
#